data_AF-A0A969JNF8-F1
#
_entry.id   AF-A0A969JNF8-F1
#
_cell.length_a   1.000
_cell.length_b   1.000
_cell.length_c   1.000
_cell.angle_alpha   90.00
_cell.angle_beta   90.00
_cell.angle_gamma   90.00
#
_symmetry.space_group_name_H-M   'P 1'
#
loop_
_entity.id
_entity.type
_entity.pdbx_description
1 polymer ?
#
loop_
_entity_poly.entity_id
_entity_poly.type
_entity_poly.pdbx_seq_one_letter_code
_entity_poly.pdbx_strand_id
1 'polypeptide(L)' 'MTKEIPIDTLPSFPKLDEKLLEVSENLNPSDWEMKTLAAKWTIKDVAAHLLDGNIP' A
#
# COMPACT_ATOMS: atom_id res chain seq x y z
N MET A 1 -25.28 23.83 7.21
CA MET A 1 -23.83 23.61 7.00
C MET A 1 -23.33 22.70 8.10
N THR A 2 -23.23 21.40 7.84
CA THR A 2 -22.59 20.44 8.76
C THR A 2 -21.10 20.74 8.78
N LYS A 3 -20.56 21.08 9.95
CA LYS A 3 -19.12 21.31 10.14
C LYS A 3 -18.43 19.96 10.01
N GLU A 4 -17.67 19.74 8.94
CA GLU A 4 -16.85 18.54 8.80
C GLU A 4 -15.82 18.52 9.93
N ILE A 5 -15.86 17.47 10.74
CA ILE A 5 -14.83 17.19 11.74
C ILE A 5 -13.72 16.47 10.97
N PRO A 6 -12.50 17.05 10.85
CA PRO A 6 -11.41 16.39 10.16
C PRO A 6 -11.09 15.06 10.84
N ILE A 7 -10.97 13.98 10.07
CA ILE A 7 -10.47 12.71 10.57
C ILE A 7 -8.94 12.82 10.63
N ASP A 8 -8.38 12.64 11.82
CA ASP A 8 -6.93 12.58 11.98
C ASP A 8 -6.41 11.21 11.53
N THR A 9 -5.95 11.14 10.28
CA THR A 9 -5.44 9.90 9.68
C THR A 9 -3.93 9.74 9.82
N LEU A 10 -3.21 10.80 10.20
CA LEU A 10 -1.74 10.77 10.32
C LEU A 10 -1.24 9.61 11.20
N PRO A 11 -1.85 9.31 12.36
CA PRO A 11 -1.40 8.19 13.20
C PRO A 11 -1.60 6.80 12.58
N SER A 12 -2.38 6.68 11.50
CA SER A 12 -2.66 5.39 10.83
C SER A 12 -1.57 4.98 9.84
N PHE A 13 -0.77 5.93 9.34
CA PHE A 13 0.26 5.65 8.33
C PHE A 13 1.34 4.67 8.81
N PRO A 14 1.91 4.79 10.04
CA PRO A 14 2.88 3.81 10.53
C PRO A 14 2.34 2.37 10.52
N LYS A 15 1.07 2.19 10.89
CA LYS A 15 0.41 0.88 10.87
C LYS A 15 0.17 0.37 9.44
N LEU A 16 -0.08 1.27 8.49
CA LEU A 16 -0.19 0.93 7.07
C LEU A 16 1.16 0.45 6.53
N ASP A 17 2.25 1.13 6.89
CA ASP A 17 3.61 0.75 6.48
C ASP A 17 4.01 -0.61 7.05
N GLU A 18 3.71 -0.88 8.33
CA GLU A 18 3.91 -2.20 8.94
C GLU A 18 3.19 -3.30 8.18
N LYS A 19 1.93 -3.06 7.78
CA LYS A 19 1.14 -4.00 6.99
C LYS A 19 1.72 -4.22 5.58
N LEU A 20 2.27 -3.18 4.97
CA LEU A 20 2.92 -3.27 3.66
C LEU A 20 4.20 -4.11 3.73
N LEU A 21 5.00 -3.92 4.79
CA LEU A 21 6.19 -4.73 5.06
C LEU A 21 5.81 -6.19 5.34
N GLU A 22 4.85 -6.44 6.22
CA GLU A 22 4.35 -7.78 6.55
C GLU A 22 3.94 -8.55 5.29
N VAL A 23 3.23 -7.92 4.36
CA VAL A 23 2.86 -8.56 3.10
C VAL A 23 4.10 -8.81 2.23
N SER A 24 4.98 -7.82 2.08
CA SER A 24 6.14 -7.89 1.19
C SER A 24 7.14 -8.98 1.61
N GLU A 25 7.36 -9.15 2.91
CA GLU A 25 8.26 -10.16 3.47
C GLU A 25 7.76 -11.60 3.28
N ASN A 26 6.44 -11.78 3.15
CA ASN A 26 5.82 -13.09 3.01
C ASN A 26 5.56 -13.50 1.55
N LEU A 27 5.91 -12.66 0.57
CA LEU A 27 5.79 -12.98 -0.85
C LEU A 27 7.00 -13.75 -1.37
N ASN A 28 6.75 -14.86 -2.08
CA ASN A 28 7.80 -15.53 -2.82
C ASN A 28 8.17 -14.72 -4.08
N PRO A 29 9.38 -14.89 -4.64
CA PRO A 29 9.78 -14.21 -5.86
C PRO A 29 8.79 -14.35 -7.04
N SER A 30 8.11 -15.50 -7.16
CA SER A 30 7.10 -15.73 -8.20
C SER A 30 5.82 -14.94 -8.01
N ASP A 31 5.48 -14.60 -6.76
CA ASP A 31 4.22 -13.95 -6.43
C ASP A 31 4.20 -12.50 -6.93
N TRP A 32 5.37 -11.85 -6.99
CA TRP A 32 5.55 -10.49 -7.48
C TRP A 32 5.03 -10.27 -8.90
N GLU A 33 5.05 -11.30 -9.74
CA GLU A 33 4.59 -11.24 -11.14
C GLU A 33 3.09 -11.57 -11.30
N MET A 34 2.40 -11.99 -10.23
CA MET A 34 0.97 -12.30 -10.26
C MET A 34 0.14 -11.04 -10.50
N LYS A 35 -0.94 -11.18 -11.29
CA LYS A 35 -1.88 -10.08 -11.56
C LYS A 35 -2.83 -9.85 -10.41
N THR A 36 -3.11 -8.58 -10.14
CA THR A 36 -4.09 -8.14 -9.15
C THR A 36 -5.45 -7.88 -9.80
N LEU A 37 -6.47 -7.67 -8.96
CA LEU A 37 -7.81 -7.27 -9.41
C LEU A 37 -7.85 -5.86 -10.02
N ALA A 38 -6.84 -5.02 -9.74
CA ALA A 38 -6.72 -3.68 -10.27
C ALA A 38 -6.06 -3.72 -11.67
N ALA A 39 -6.88 -3.52 -12.70
CA ALA A 39 -6.49 -3.04 -14.04
C ALA A 39 -5.09 -3.47 -14.55
N LYS A 40 -4.85 -4.78 -14.70
CA LYS A 40 -3.64 -5.40 -15.28
C LYS A 40 -2.34 -5.26 -14.47
N TRP A 41 -2.38 -4.71 -13.27
CA TRP A 41 -1.17 -4.53 -12.46
C TRP A 41 -0.71 -5.84 -11.84
N THR A 42 0.59 -6.06 -11.81
CA THR A 42 1.21 -7.10 -10.99
C THR A 42 1.28 -6.66 -9.52
N ILE A 43 1.53 -7.59 -8.61
CA ILE A 43 1.82 -7.26 -7.20
C ILE A 43 3.01 -6.28 -7.13
N LYS A 44 4.02 -6.48 -7.98
CA LYS A 44 5.16 -5.57 -8.13
C LYS A 44 4.78 -4.16 -8.54
N ASP A 45 3.88 -4.01 -9.51
CA ASP A 45 3.43 -2.69 -9.96
C ASP A 45 2.71 -1.93 -8.83
N VAL A 46 1.87 -2.64 -8.06
CA VAL A 46 1.18 -2.07 -6.89
C VAL A 46 2.18 -1.64 -5.83
N ALA A 47 3.13 -2.53 -5.46
CA ALA A 47 4.14 -2.22 -4.46
C ALA A 47 5.03 -1.05 -4.88
N ALA A 48 5.47 -1.01 -6.14
CA ALA A 48 6.24 0.11 -6.68
C ALA A 48 5.46 1.42 -6.61
N HIS A 49 4.18 1.42 -6.97
CA HIS A 49 3.32 2.61 -6.88
C HIS A 49 3.15 3.10 -5.44
N LEU A 50 2.93 2.19 -4.49
CA LEU A 50 2.79 2.53 -3.07
C LEU A 50 4.10 3.07 -2.48
N LEU A 51 5.24 2.50 -2.87
CA LEU A 51 6.56 2.92 -2.39
C LEU A 51 7.02 4.25 -3.02
N ASP A 52 6.67 4.53 -4.28
CA ASP A 52 7.01 5.79 -4.96
C ASP A 52 6.43 7.01 -4.23
N GLY A 53 5.22 6.88 -3.65
CA GLY A 53 4.61 7.91 -2.82
C GLY A 53 5.12 8.00 -1.37
N ASN A 54 5.93 7.03 -0.94
CA ASN A 54 6.42 6.87 0.44
C ASN A 54 7.90 7.25 0.60
N ILE A 55 8.64 7.51 -0.47
CA ILE A 55 10.04 7.95 -0.40
C ILE A 55 10.06 9.48 -0.19
N PRO A 56 10.67 9.99 0.91
CA PRO A 56 10.77 11.42 1.19
C PRO A 56 11.70 12.17 0.23
#